data_AF-A0A6B4JPS8-F1
#
_entry.id   AF-A0A6B4JPS8-F1
#
_cell.length_a   1.000
_cell.length_b   1.000
_cell.length_c   1.000
_cell.angle_alpha   90.00
_cell.angle_beta   90.00
_cell.angle_gamma   90.00
#
_symmetry.space_group_name_H-M   'P 1'
#
loop_
_entity.id
_entity.type
_entity.pdbx_description
1 polymer ?
#
loop_
_entity_poly.entity_id
_entity_poly.type
_entity_poly.pdbx_seq_one_letter_code
_entity_poly.pdbx_strand_id
1 'polypeptide(L)'
;MNSYKKKILEARKQVLKLTIEQEKQIIEIYSKAASNLIDDILDMPDSRTKTHKIDCAKIINNYTKELYENLNNNILENTWESSYIQRKVILDLADQVAPNRHISDRLKNNITKISDNAVRTLIAGGYYEDGKTLSKRLWNITKENGKNIDTLIKTNIAGGANVRTLANELEKYVNPKKRLVSKSFKAGINSYKISYNAQRLARTSITHAAAETQIQNAKRNPFSLGLKWNLSASHSSRMHGKQDECDDREGKVYKPNDTPLQHPNCLCFFTEEVDIEKAIKELKEWSNGASNPKIDKWYEEEYTPKDISNKSTKTIARVDNKNGKIKISNIYLLNK
;
A
#
# COMPACT_ATOMS: atom_id res chain seq x y z
N MET A 1 -13.34 20.48 20.36
CA MET A 1 -12.42 19.98 19.30
C MET A 1 -12.41 20.97 18.14
N ASN A 2 -11.24 21.48 17.74
CA ASN A 2 -11.12 22.49 16.67
C ASN A 2 -11.44 21.90 15.28
N SER A 3 -11.67 22.77 14.28
CA SER A 3 -12.02 22.40 12.91
C SER A 3 -10.99 21.45 12.27
N TYR A 4 -9.71 21.69 12.51
CA TYR A 4 -8.62 20.88 11.99
C TYR A 4 -8.60 19.44 12.52
N LYS A 5 -8.77 19.24 13.84
CA LYS A 5 -8.88 17.90 14.44
C LYS A 5 -10.10 17.14 13.92
N LYS A 6 -11.23 17.81 13.63
CA LYS A 6 -12.38 17.19 12.94
C LYS A 6 -12.01 16.66 11.55
N LYS A 7 -11.32 17.47 10.73
CA LYS A 7 -10.87 17.06 9.39
C LYS A 7 -9.90 15.86 9.42
N ILE A 8 -9.01 15.80 10.41
CA ILE A 8 -8.13 14.63 10.59
C ILE A 8 -8.95 13.35 10.84
N LEU A 9 -9.96 13.42 11.71
CA LEU A 9 -10.81 12.26 12.01
C LEU A 9 -11.69 11.84 10.81
N GLU A 10 -12.17 12.81 10.02
CA GLU A 10 -12.90 12.54 8.78
C GLU A 10 -12.01 11.85 7.75
N ALA A 11 -10.78 12.34 7.54
CA ALA A 11 -9.80 11.69 6.69
C ALA A 11 -9.46 10.28 7.19
N ARG A 12 -9.30 10.10 8.51
CA ARG A 12 -9.08 8.77 9.11
C ARG A 12 -10.21 7.81 8.77
N LYS A 13 -11.47 8.26 8.85
CA LYS A 13 -12.64 7.46 8.47
C LYS A 13 -12.62 7.08 6.99
N GLN A 14 -12.21 8.00 6.11
CA GLN A 14 -12.05 7.72 4.69
C GLN A 14 -10.94 6.70 4.41
N VAL A 15 -9.77 6.82 5.05
CA VAL A 15 -8.67 5.83 4.95
C VAL A 15 -9.12 4.45 5.43
N LEU A 16 -9.88 4.36 6.52
CA LEU A 16 -10.45 3.10 7.00
C LEU A 16 -11.44 2.49 6.00
N LYS A 17 -12.32 3.31 5.42
CA LYS A 17 -13.26 2.86 4.38
C LYS A 17 -12.52 2.35 3.14
N LEU A 18 -11.50 3.07 2.69
CA LEU A 18 -10.63 2.66 1.58
C LEU A 18 -9.98 1.31 1.87
N THR A 19 -9.46 1.12 3.08
CA THR A 19 -8.83 -0.15 3.51
C THR A 19 -9.81 -1.32 3.44
N ILE A 20 -11.03 -1.14 3.94
CA ILE A 20 -12.08 -2.18 3.91
C ILE A 20 -12.49 -2.51 2.48
N GLU A 21 -12.65 -1.51 1.63
CA GLU A 21 -13.04 -1.70 0.24
C GLU A 21 -11.95 -2.41 -0.56
N GLN A 22 -10.70 -2.02 -0.37
CA GLN A 22 -9.56 -2.68 -0.99
C GLN A 22 -9.47 -4.16 -0.58
N GLU A 23 -9.78 -4.50 0.67
CA GLU A 23 -9.77 -5.89 1.12
C GLU A 23 -10.78 -6.75 0.33
N LYS A 24 -11.97 -6.21 0.03
CA LYS A 24 -12.97 -6.89 -0.82
C LYS A 24 -12.47 -7.03 -2.26
N GLN A 25 -11.93 -5.96 -2.84
CA GLN A 25 -11.38 -5.96 -4.20
C GLN A 25 -10.27 -7.01 -4.34
N ILE A 26 -9.38 -7.12 -3.36
CA ILE A 26 -8.34 -8.16 -3.34
C ILE A 26 -8.97 -9.55 -3.31
N ILE A 27 -10.00 -9.80 -2.49
CA ILE A 27 -10.71 -11.08 -2.46
C ILE A 27 -11.31 -11.40 -3.84
N GLU A 28 -11.88 -10.42 -4.52
CA GLU A 28 -12.45 -10.58 -5.87
C GLU A 28 -11.38 -10.88 -6.92
N ILE A 29 -10.25 -10.17 -6.90
CA ILE A 29 -9.10 -10.43 -7.79
C ILE A 29 -8.63 -11.88 -7.65
N TYR A 30 -8.45 -12.34 -6.41
CA TYR A 30 -8.07 -13.72 -6.14
C TYR A 30 -9.14 -14.72 -6.58
N SER A 31 -10.42 -14.41 -6.34
CA SER A 31 -11.53 -15.29 -6.72
C SER A 31 -11.60 -15.46 -8.24
N LYS A 32 -11.44 -14.36 -9.00
CA LYS A 32 -11.43 -14.38 -10.45
C LYS A 32 -10.24 -15.15 -11.01
N ALA A 33 -9.03 -14.87 -10.52
CA ALA A 33 -7.83 -15.60 -10.93
C ALA A 33 -7.95 -17.11 -10.61
N ALA A 34 -8.56 -17.46 -9.47
CA ALA A 34 -8.84 -18.84 -9.12
C ALA A 34 -9.84 -19.48 -10.08
N SER A 35 -10.95 -18.82 -10.41
CA SER A 35 -11.92 -19.33 -11.40
C SER A 35 -11.27 -19.59 -12.75
N ASN A 36 -10.52 -18.62 -13.29
CA ASN A 36 -9.81 -18.80 -14.57
C ASN A 36 -8.83 -19.99 -14.51
N LEU A 37 -8.08 -20.13 -13.42
CA LEU A 37 -7.19 -21.27 -13.22
C LEU A 37 -7.95 -22.59 -13.22
N ILE A 38 -9.13 -22.66 -12.59
CA ILE A 38 -9.94 -23.88 -12.57
C ILE A 38 -10.47 -24.21 -13.95
N ASP A 39 -10.97 -23.22 -14.69
CA ASP A 39 -11.47 -23.39 -16.06
C ASP A 39 -10.34 -23.88 -16.99
N ASP A 40 -9.17 -23.23 -16.94
CA ASP A 40 -7.97 -23.65 -17.68
C ASP A 40 -7.57 -25.09 -17.38
N ILE A 41 -7.70 -25.55 -16.13
CA ILE A 41 -7.39 -26.93 -15.73
C ILE A 41 -8.43 -27.91 -16.27
N LEU A 42 -9.71 -27.54 -16.28
CA LEU A 42 -10.80 -28.39 -16.77
C LEU A 42 -10.73 -28.59 -18.30
N ASP A 43 -10.23 -27.60 -19.03
CA ASP A 43 -10.05 -27.65 -20.48
C ASP A 43 -8.82 -28.48 -20.91
N MET A 44 -7.95 -28.88 -19.97
CA MET A 44 -6.80 -29.71 -20.29
C MET A 44 -7.19 -31.15 -20.62
N PRO A 45 -6.52 -31.81 -21.59
CA PRO A 45 -6.64 -33.24 -21.76
C PRO A 45 -5.97 -33.99 -20.61
N ASP A 46 -6.60 -35.08 -20.14
CA ASP A 46 -5.98 -36.02 -19.21
C ASP A 46 -4.77 -36.69 -19.90
N SER A 47 -3.56 -36.27 -19.53
CA SER A 47 -2.31 -36.75 -20.14
C SER A 47 -1.13 -36.62 -19.18
N ARG A 48 -0.03 -37.32 -19.43
CA ARG A 48 1.23 -37.23 -18.64
C ARG A 48 2.45 -36.93 -19.51
N THR A 49 2.22 -36.46 -20.72
CA THR A 49 3.27 -36.16 -21.70
C THR A 49 4.12 -34.94 -21.30
N LYS A 50 5.27 -34.77 -21.97
CA LYS A 50 6.07 -33.55 -21.84
C LYS A 50 5.27 -32.30 -22.22
N THR A 51 4.41 -32.41 -23.24
CA THR A 51 3.48 -31.34 -23.67
C THR A 51 2.53 -30.96 -22.53
N HIS A 52 1.91 -31.94 -21.88
CA HIS A 52 1.03 -31.70 -20.72
C HIS A 52 1.75 -30.96 -19.57
N LYS A 53 3.01 -31.30 -19.27
CA LYS A 53 3.80 -30.58 -18.27
C LYS A 53 4.07 -29.12 -18.66
N ILE A 54 4.29 -28.85 -19.95
CA ILE A 54 4.47 -27.49 -20.46
C ILE A 54 3.17 -26.69 -20.35
N ASP A 55 2.03 -27.33 -20.63
CA ASP A 55 0.72 -26.68 -20.57
C ASP A 55 0.32 -26.36 -19.13
N CYS A 56 0.54 -27.27 -18.17
CA CYS A 56 0.39 -26.95 -16.74
C CYS A 56 1.26 -25.75 -16.33
N ALA A 57 2.53 -25.70 -16.79
CA ALA A 57 3.42 -24.59 -16.49
C ALA A 57 2.91 -23.27 -17.07
N LYS A 58 2.36 -23.27 -18.29
CA LYS A 58 1.74 -22.07 -18.90
C LYS A 58 0.55 -21.59 -18.09
N ILE A 59 -0.36 -22.47 -17.70
CA ILE A 59 -1.56 -22.15 -16.90
C ILE A 59 -1.17 -21.50 -15.57
N ILE A 60 -0.24 -22.10 -14.83
CA ILE A 60 0.24 -21.56 -13.54
C ILE A 60 0.90 -20.19 -13.73
N ASN A 61 1.63 -20.02 -14.82
CA ASN A 61 2.32 -18.78 -15.10
C ASN A 61 1.37 -17.66 -15.57
N ASN A 62 0.30 -18.00 -16.29
CA ASN A 62 -0.80 -17.09 -16.61
C ASN A 62 -1.54 -16.66 -15.33
N TYR A 63 -1.91 -17.61 -14.46
CA TYR A 63 -2.48 -17.31 -13.14
C TYR A 63 -1.61 -16.34 -12.34
N THR A 64 -0.31 -16.64 -12.25
CA THR A 64 0.65 -15.81 -11.48
C THR A 64 0.76 -14.40 -12.07
N LYS A 65 0.77 -14.28 -13.40
CA LYS A 65 0.83 -13.00 -14.12
C LYS A 65 -0.44 -12.18 -13.91
N GLU A 66 -1.63 -12.76 -14.17
CA GLU A 66 -2.92 -12.08 -14.02
C GLU A 66 -3.09 -11.58 -12.58
N LEU A 67 -2.83 -12.46 -11.60
CA LEU A 67 -2.92 -12.12 -10.19
C LEU A 67 -1.97 -10.97 -9.83
N TYR A 68 -0.73 -11.01 -10.32
CA TYR A 68 0.24 -9.94 -10.09
C TYR A 68 -0.20 -8.60 -10.69
N GLU A 69 -0.60 -8.57 -11.96
CA GLU A 69 -0.97 -7.34 -12.65
C GLU A 69 -2.17 -6.67 -11.99
N ASN A 70 -3.21 -7.44 -11.68
CA ASN A 70 -4.42 -6.94 -11.04
C ASN A 70 -4.18 -6.44 -9.61
N LEU A 71 -3.45 -7.21 -8.79
CA LEU A 71 -3.08 -6.78 -7.44
C LEU A 71 -2.17 -5.54 -7.47
N ASN A 72 -1.23 -5.46 -8.42
CA ASN A 72 -0.28 -4.37 -8.48
C ASN A 72 -1.00 -3.06 -8.79
N ASN A 73 -1.89 -3.07 -9.79
CA ASN A 73 -2.69 -1.89 -10.13
C ASN A 73 -3.57 -1.47 -8.95
N ASN A 74 -4.31 -2.41 -8.35
CA ASN A 74 -5.19 -2.14 -7.23
C ASN A 74 -4.44 -1.57 -6.00
N ILE A 75 -3.30 -2.16 -5.63
CA ILE A 75 -2.54 -1.71 -4.47
C ILE A 75 -1.90 -0.35 -4.72
N LEU A 76 -1.36 -0.09 -5.92
CA LEU A 76 -0.78 1.21 -6.25
C LEU A 76 -1.84 2.32 -6.21
N GLU A 77 -2.99 2.11 -6.85
CA GLU A 77 -4.09 3.09 -6.88
C GLU A 77 -4.53 3.46 -5.46
N ASN A 78 -4.85 2.47 -4.62
CA ASN A 78 -5.26 2.72 -3.24
C ASN A 78 -4.16 3.35 -2.37
N THR A 79 -2.88 3.08 -2.66
CA THR A 79 -1.75 3.74 -1.97
C THR A 79 -1.75 5.25 -2.28
N TRP A 80 -1.98 5.63 -3.54
CA TRP A 80 -2.14 7.03 -3.94
C TRP A 80 -3.39 7.67 -3.33
N GLU A 81 -4.53 6.98 -3.39
CA GLU A 81 -5.78 7.50 -2.82
C GLU A 81 -5.68 7.77 -1.31
N SER A 82 -4.99 6.90 -0.56
CA SER A 82 -4.73 7.13 0.87
C SER A 82 -3.94 8.41 1.13
N SER A 83 -2.91 8.66 0.31
CA SER A 83 -2.14 9.91 0.36
C SER A 83 -3.00 11.12 0.00
N TYR A 84 -3.86 11.00 -1.02
CA TYR A 84 -4.76 12.08 -1.42
C TYR A 84 -5.76 12.47 -0.34
N ILE A 85 -6.35 11.47 0.34
CA ILE A 85 -7.21 11.69 1.50
C ILE A 85 -6.48 12.49 2.58
N GLN A 86 -5.24 12.09 2.92
CA GLN A 86 -4.46 12.79 3.94
C GLN A 86 -4.03 14.18 3.49
N ARG A 87 -3.54 14.31 2.24
CA ARG A 87 -3.11 15.58 1.64
C ARG A 87 -4.22 16.62 1.69
N LYS A 88 -5.47 16.23 1.44
CA LYS A 88 -6.63 17.13 1.49
C LYS A 88 -6.77 17.83 2.84
N VAL A 89 -6.50 17.15 3.96
CA VAL A 89 -6.53 17.76 5.31
C VAL A 89 -5.54 18.91 5.43
N ILE A 90 -4.36 18.75 4.84
CA ILE A 90 -3.26 19.71 4.91
C ILE A 90 -3.52 20.88 3.96
N LEU A 91 -4.03 20.62 2.75
CA LEU A 91 -4.48 21.66 1.81
C LEU A 91 -5.59 22.52 2.41
N ASP A 92 -6.54 21.88 3.07
CA ASP A 92 -7.62 22.56 3.78
C ASP A 92 -7.11 23.44 4.94
N LEU A 93 -6.04 23.04 5.61
CA LEU A 93 -5.37 23.89 6.61
C LEU A 93 -4.67 25.06 5.93
N ALA A 94 -3.95 24.82 4.82
CA ALA A 94 -3.29 25.87 4.04
C ALA A 94 -4.28 26.96 3.60
N ASP A 95 -5.49 26.57 3.18
CA ASP A 95 -6.57 27.51 2.84
C ASP A 95 -7.05 28.36 4.00
N GLN A 96 -6.99 27.83 5.22
CA GLN A 96 -7.39 28.57 6.43
C GLN A 96 -6.31 29.53 6.92
N VAL A 97 -5.02 29.18 6.75
CA VAL A 97 -3.90 29.94 7.33
C VAL A 97 -3.24 30.91 6.37
N ALA A 98 -3.41 30.74 5.05
CA ALA A 98 -2.78 31.58 4.06
C ALA A 98 -3.33 33.02 4.12
N PRO A 99 -2.48 34.05 4.26
CA PRO A 99 -2.92 35.45 4.39
C PRO A 99 -3.34 36.07 3.06
N ASN A 100 -2.93 35.48 1.93
CA ASN A 100 -3.28 35.93 0.59
C ASN A 100 -3.17 34.78 -0.42
N ARG A 101 -3.66 35.02 -1.64
CA ARG A 101 -3.67 34.03 -2.73
C ARG A 101 -2.28 33.51 -3.09
N HIS A 102 -1.28 34.40 -3.19
CA HIS A 102 0.06 34.03 -3.58
C HIS A 102 0.71 33.03 -2.59
N ILE A 103 0.53 33.25 -1.29
CA ILE A 103 1.00 32.31 -0.27
C ILE A 103 0.18 31.01 -0.28
N SER A 104 -1.14 31.09 -0.48
CA SER A 104 -1.99 29.89 -0.61
C SER A 104 -1.55 28.99 -1.77
N ASP A 105 -1.36 29.57 -2.96
CA ASP A 105 -0.95 28.83 -4.16
C ASP A 105 0.41 28.14 -3.95
N ARG A 106 1.36 28.81 -3.28
CA ARG A 106 2.66 28.22 -2.93
C ARG A 106 2.55 27.07 -1.94
N LEU A 107 1.81 27.25 -0.85
CA LEU A 107 1.59 26.20 0.14
C LEU A 107 0.99 24.96 -0.54
N LYS A 108 -0.04 25.13 -1.36
CA LYS A 108 -0.71 24.04 -2.06
C LYS A 108 0.23 23.31 -3.03
N ASN A 109 1.05 24.04 -3.77
CA ASN A 109 2.04 23.47 -4.67
C ASN A 109 3.08 22.64 -3.92
N ASN A 110 3.62 23.16 -2.81
CA ASN A 110 4.61 22.46 -2.02
C ASN A 110 4.02 21.22 -1.32
N ILE A 111 2.84 21.36 -0.70
CA ILE A 111 2.12 20.24 -0.09
C ILE A 111 1.90 19.13 -1.11
N THR A 112 1.50 19.46 -2.34
CA THR A 112 1.29 18.48 -3.40
C THR A 112 2.59 17.79 -3.80
N LYS A 113 3.67 18.55 -4.05
CA LYS A 113 4.99 17.99 -4.39
C LYS A 113 5.54 17.07 -3.29
N ILE A 114 5.48 17.51 -2.03
CA ILE A 114 5.98 16.74 -0.88
C ILE A 114 5.20 15.44 -0.73
N SER A 115 3.87 15.51 -0.82
CA SER A 115 3.00 14.33 -0.70
C SER A 115 3.24 13.32 -1.84
N ASP A 116 3.37 13.81 -3.07
CA ASP A 116 3.65 12.96 -4.23
C ASP A 116 5.03 12.30 -4.12
N ASN A 117 6.04 13.05 -3.67
CA ASN A 117 7.36 12.51 -3.41
C ASN A 117 7.33 11.44 -2.32
N ALA A 118 6.59 11.68 -1.23
CA ALA A 118 6.44 10.74 -0.14
C ALA A 118 5.90 9.38 -0.64
N VAL A 119 4.85 9.40 -1.46
CA VAL A 119 4.27 8.17 -2.05
C VAL A 119 5.25 7.50 -3.02
N ARG A 120 5.94 8.27 -3.86
CA ARG A 120 6.93 7.72 -4.81
C ARG A 120 8.06 7.00 -4.09
N THR A 121 8.62 7.61 -3.04
CA THR A 121 9.66 6.99 -2.21
C THR A 121 9.15 5.73 -1.53
N LEU A 122 7.89 5.71 -1.07
CA LEU A 122 7.25 4.53 -0.48
C LEU A 122 7.13 3.38 -1.47
N ILE A 123 6.64 3.66 -2.68
CA ILE A 123 6.51 2.65 -3.75
C ILE A 123 7.88 2.12 -4.18
N ALA A 124 8.88 2.99 -4.27
CA ALA A 124 10.26 2.66 -4.59
C ALA A 124 10.98 1.88 -3.47
N GLY A 125 10.37 1.77 -2.29
CA GLY A 125 10.93 1.05 -1.15
C GLY A 125 11.98 1.82 -0.35
N GLY A 126 12.11 3.13 -0.59
CA GLY A 126 13.14 3.97 0.04
C GLY A 126 13.01 4.15 1.56
N TYR A 127 11.87 3.78 2.16
CA TYR A 127 11.66 3.83 3.61
C TYR A 127 11.94 2.50 4.32
N TYR A 128 12.12 1.40 3.59
CA TYR A 128 12.31 0.09 4.19
C TYR A 128 13.79 -0.28 4.18
N GLU A 129 14.30 -0.82 5.29
CA GLU A 129 15.69 -1.27 5.42
C GLU A 129 16.08 -2.30 4.36
N ASP A 130 15.12 -3.13 3.93
CA ASP A 130 15.37 -4.16 2.90
C ASP A 130 15.38 -3.62 1.47
N GLY A 131 15.11 -2.32 1.27
CA GLY A 131 15.12 -1.63 -0.02
C GLY A 131 14.13 -2.19 -1.06
N LYS A 132 13.17 -3.03 -0.65
CA LYS A 132 12.27 -3.70 -1.60
C LYS A 132 11.12 -2.79 -2.02
N THR A 133 10.98 -2.61 -3.33
CA THR A 133 9.82 -1.94 -3.92
C THR A 133 8.53 -2.68 -3.62
N LEU A 134 7.41 -1.96 -3.67
CA LEU A 134 6.08 -2.55 -3.53
C LEU A 134 5.82 -3.63 -4.59
N SER A 135 6.20 -3.37 -5.84
CA SER A 135 6.07 -4.35 -6.94
C SER A 135 6.88 -5.62 -6.68
N LYS A 136 8.10 -5.50 -6.14
CA LYS A 136 8.93 -6.66 -5.81
C LYS A 136 8.33 -7.50 -4.68
N ARG A 137 7.79 -6.86 -3.64
CA ARG A 137 7.09 -7.56 -2.55
C ARG A 137 5.89 -8.34 -3.09
N LEU A 138 5.08 -7.69 -3.92
CA LEU A 138 3.90 -8.31 -4.49
C LEU A 138 4.25 -9.46 -5.43
N TRP A 139 5.27 -9.29 -6.28
CA TRP A 139 5.75 -10.36 -7.15
C TRP A 139 6.18 -11.60 -6.34
N ASN A 140 6.87 -11.40 -5.22
CA ASN A 140 7.26 -12.53 -4.38
C ASN A 140 6.03 -13.25 -3.80
N ILE A 141 4.98 -12.52 -3.42
CA ILE A 141 3.72 -13.11 -2.93
C ILE A 141 3.05 -13.95 -4.04
N THR A 142 2.87 -13.39 -5.24
CA THR A 142 2.17 -14.10 -6.32
C THR A 142 2.98 -15.28 -6.84
N LYS A 143 4.31 -15.15 -6.92
CA LYS A 143 5.21 -16.24 -7.30
C LYS A 143 5.17 -17.40 -6.30
N GLU A 144 5.14 -17.12 -5.00
CA GLU A 144 5.03 -18.15 -3.97
C GLU A 144 3.69 -18.87 -4.05
N ASN A 145 2.60 -18.15 -4.30
CA ASN A 145 1.29 -18.75 -4.56
C ASN A 145 1.33 -19.69 -5.77
N GLY A 146 1.89 -19.24 -6.90
CA GLY A 146 2.04 -20.07 -8.10
C GLY A 146 2.87 -21.33 -7.86
N LYS A 147 3.97 -21.24 -7.11
CA LYS A 147 4.82 -22.38 -6.73
C LYS A 147 4.06 -23.42 -5.87
N ASN A 148 3.26 -22.96 -4.93
CA ASN A 148 2.50 -23.88 -4.08
C ASN A 148 1.38 -24.56 -4.87
N ILE A 149 0.72 -23.83 -5.78
CA ILE A 149 -0.26 -24.39 -6.72
C ILE A 149 0.37 -25.42 -7.64
N ASP A 150 1.54 -25.13 -8.21
CA ASP A 150 2.33 -26.08 -9.01
C ASP A 150 2.61 -27.38 -8.26
N THR A 151 3.01 -27.25 -6.99
CA THR A 151 3.26 -28.40 -6.10
C THR A 151 1.98 -29.22 -5.87
N LEU A 152 0.85 -28.55 -5.65
CA LEU A 152 -0.45 -29.19 -5.47
C LEU A 152 -0.89 -29.94 -6.75
N ILE A 153 -0.75 -29.31 -7.92
CA ILE A 153 -1.05 -29.94 -9.23
C ILE A 153 -0.21 -31.19 -9.42
N LYS A 154 1.12 -31.08 -9.28
CA LYS A 154 2.05 -32.20 -9.45
C LYS A 154 1.75 -33.35 -8.50
N THR A 155 1.43 -33.06 -7.24
CA THR A 155 1.11 -34.08 -6.23
C THR A 155 -0.16 -34.85 -6.59
N ASN A 156 -1.23 -34.15 -7.00
CA ASN A 156 -2.48 -34.81 -7.38
C ASN A 156 -2.36 -35.60 -8.69
N ILE A 157 -1.66 -35.07 -9.70
CA ILE A 157 -1.39 -35.80 -10.96
C ILE A 157 -0.59 -37.07 -10.68
N ALA A 158 0.46 -37.00 -9.85
CA ALA A 158 1.25 -38.17 -9.46
C ALA A 158 0.39 -39.22 -8.74
N GLY A 159 -0.56 -38.77 -7.91
CA GLY A 159 -1.55 -39.62 -7.24
C GLY A 159 -2.68 -40.16 -8.12
N GLY A 160 -2.70 -39.87 -9.44
CA GLY A 160 -3.72 -40.40 -10.34
C GLY A 160 -4.99 -39.57 -10.48
N ALA A 161 -5.02 -38.33 -9.99
CA ALA A 161 -6.17 -37.45 -10.18
C ALA A 161 -6.38 -37.12 -11.67
N ASN A 162 -7.64 -37.20 -12.13
CA ASN A 162 -8.08 -36.62 -13.41
C ASN A 162 -8.34 -35.11 -13.27
N VAL A 163 -8.54 -34.42 -14.38
CA VAL A 163 -8.77 -32.96 -14.40
C VAL A 163 -9.93 -32.50 -13.51
N ARG A 164 -11.04 -33.25 -13.43
CA ARG A 164 -12.18 -32.89 -12.58
C ARG A 164 -11.85 -33.01 -11.08
N THR A 165 -11.17 -34.08 -10.69
CA THR A 165 -10.69 -34.26 -9.31
C THR A 165 -9.65 -33.20 -8.95
N LEU A 166 -8.75 -32.88 -9.87
CA LEU A 166 -7.73 -31.84 -9.68
C LEU A 166 -8.37 -30.45 -9.51
N ALA A 167 -9.33 -30.08 -10.36
CA ALA A 167 -10.07 -28.83 -10.29
C ALA A 167 -10.80 -28.68 -8.95
N ASN A 168 -11.57 -29.69 -8.55
CA ASN A 168 -12.27 -29.71 -7.25
C ASN A 168 -11.31 -29.61 -6.07
N GLU A 169 -10.12 -30.20 -6.18
CA GLU A 169 -9.11 -30.11 -5.13
C GLU A 169 -8.47 -28.71 -5.09
N LEU A 170 -8.08 -28.15 -6.24
CA LEU A 170 -7.50 -26.81 -6.34
C LEU A 170 -8.44 -25.73 -5.79
N GLU A 171 -9.72 -25.81 -6.16
CA GLU A 171 -10.72 -24.80 -5.81
C GLU A 171 -10.78 -24.51 -4.31
N LYS A 172 -10.62 -25.55 -3.49
CA LYS A 172 -10.59 -25.49 -2.02
C LYS A 172 -9.44 -24.65 -1.44
N TYR A 173 -8.36 -24.49 -2.21
CA TYR A 173 -7.13 -23.83 -1.75
C TYR A 173 -6.89 -22.49 -2.41
N VAL A 174 -7.31 -22.31 -3.67
CA VAL A 174 -7.01 -21.11 -4.46
C VAL A 174 -8.10 -20.04 -4.37
N ASN A 175 -9.35 -20.44 -4.11
CA ASN A 175 -10.47 -19.50 -4.04
C ASN A 175 -10.69 -19.02 -2.60
N PRO A 176 -10.42 -17.73 -2.28
CA PRO A 176 -10.56 -17.21 -0.92
C PRO A 176 -12.01 -17.15 -0.41
N LYS A 177 -13.02 -17.37 -1.27
CA LYS A 177 -14.44 -17.47 -0.88
C LYS A 177 -14.85 -18.90 -0.50
N LYS A 178 -14.08 -19.92 -0.89
CA LYS A 178 -14.37 -21.35 -0.63
C LYS A 178 -13.41 -21.92 0.44
N ARG A 179 -13.24 -21.19 1.54
CA ARG A 179 -12.25 -21.50 2.58
C ARG A 179 -12.57 -22.82 3.28
N LEU A 180 -11.59 -23.73 3.35
CA LEU A 180 -11.67 -24.92 4.19
C LEU A 180 -11.11 -24.67 5.58
N VAL A 181 -11.88 -25.01 6.63
CA VAL A 181 -11.45 -25.09 8.03
C VAL A 181 -10.59 -26.34 8.27
N SER A 182 -9.57 -26.59 7.46
CA SER A 182 -8.68 -27.72 7.69
C SER A 182 -7.53 -27.33 8.62
N LYS A 183 -7.26 -28.18 9.63
CA LYS A 183 -6.04 -28.10 10.46
C LYS A 183 -4.79 -28.59 9.72
N SER A 184 -4.94 -29.24 8.56
CA SER A 184 -3.83 -29.73 7.74
C SER A 184 -3.65 -28.87 6.48
N PHE A 185 -2.40 -28.46 6.24
CA PHE A 185 -2.00 -27.72 5.03
C PHE A 185 -1.52 -28.70 3.97
N LYS A 186 -2.13 -28.68 2.78
CA LYS A 186 -1.67 -29.50 1.65
C LYS A 186 -0.71 -28.69 0.79
N ALA A 187 0.47 -29.25 0.52
CA ALA A 187 1.51 -28.61 -0.29
C ALA A 187 1.90 -27.18 0.16
N GLY A 188 1.85 -26.90 1.47
CA GLY A 188 2.15 -25.58 2.02
C GLY A 188 1.07 -24.52 1.77
N ILE A 189 -0.05 -24.86 1.11
CA ILE A 189 -1.17 -23.92 0.92
C ILE A 189 -2.07 -23.95 2.15
N ASN A 190 -2.11 -22.82 2.84
CA ASN A 190 -3.18 -22.50 3.76
C ASN A 190 -4.25 -21.69 3.02
N SER A 191 -5.39 -22.31 2.71
CA SER A 191 -6.49 -21.67 1.99
C SER A 191 -7.02 -20.41 2.68
N TYR A 192 -6.94 -20.32 4.01
CA TYR A 192 -7.24 -19.08 4.75
C TYR A 192 -6.26 -17.95 4.48
N LYS A 193 -5.03 -18.28 4.08
CA LYS A 193 -3.94 -17.31 3.95
C LYS A 193 -3.57 -17.01 2.50
N ILE A 194 -4.23 -17.63 1.51
CA ILE A 194 -3.85 -17.49 0.09
C ILE A 194 -3.82 -16.02 -0.38
N SER A 195 -4.73 -15.19 0.14
CA SER A 195 -4.79 -13.74 -0.12
C SER A 195 -4.27 -12.88 1.04
N TYR A 196 -4.04 -13.46 2.22
CA TYR A 196 -3.74 -12.72 3.45
C TYR A 196 -2.47 -11.87 3.33
N ASN A 197 -1.42 -12.40 2.71
CA ASN A 197 -0.16 -11.65 2.54
C ASN A 197 -0.33 -10.44 1.64
N ALA A 198 -1.12 -10.56 0.56
CA ALA A 198 -1.45 -9.42 -0.32
C ALA A 198 -2.29 -8.39 0.43
N GLN A 199 -3.30 -8.82 1.19
CA GLN A 199 -4.10 -7.93 2.02
C GLN A 199 -3.24 -7.20 3.08
N ARG A 200 -2.34 -7.92 3.77
CA ARG A 200 -1.42 -7.31 4.75
C ARG A 200 -0.54 -6.25 4.11
N LEU A 201 0.02 -6.54 2.94
CA LEU A 201 0.83 -5.58 2.18
C LEU A 201 -0.02 -4.36 1.78
N ALA A 202 -1.24 -4.58 1.32
CA ALA A 202 -2.16 -3.54 0.90
C ALA A 202 -2.54 -2.60 2.05
N ARG A 203 -3.00 -3.14 3.18
CA ARG A 203 -3.31 -2.36 4.39
C ARG A 203 -2.10 -1.56 4.87
N THR A 204 -0.93 -2.17 4.90
CA THR A 204 0.32 -1.51 5.31
C THR A 204 0.65 -0.35 4.35
N SER A 205 0.48 -0.54 3.04
CA SER A 205 0.76 0.49 2.03
C SER A 205 -0.18 1.69 2.17
N ILE A 206 -1.48 1.46 2.40
CA ILE A 206 -2.46 2.52 2.70
C ILE A 206 -2.05 3.28 3.97
N THR A 207 -1.80 2.57 5.08
CA THR A 207 -1.44 3.20 6.36
C THR A 207 -0.16 4.04 6.22
N HIS A 208 0.87 3.48 5.58
CA HIS A 208 2.15 4.17 5.39
C HIS A 208 2.03 5.37 4.45
N ALA A 209 1.20 5.29 3.40
CA ALA A 209 1.00 6.43 2.50
C ALA A 209 0.33 7.61 3.21
N ALA A 210 -0.69 7.36 4.03
CA ALA A 210 -1.29 8.43 4.84
C ALA A 210 -0.28 8.99 5.84
N ALA A 211 0.43 8.12 6.55
CA ALA A 211 1.41 8.53 7.54
C ALA A 211 2.57 9.33 6.96
N GLU A 212 3.23 8.84 5.90
CA GLU A 212 4.35 9.54 5.27
C GLU A 212 3.91 10.87 4.65
N THR A 213 2.72 10.93 4.05
CA THR A 213 2.17 12.21 3.60
C THR A 213 2.07 13.20 4.76
N GLN A 214 1.58 12.78 5.93
CA GLN A 214 1.51 13.65 7.10
C GLN A 214 2.89 14.00 7.66
N ILE A 215 3.78 13.02 7.84
CA ILE A 215 5.13 13.18 8.38
C ILE A 215 5.96 14.13 7.52
N GLN A 216 6.00 13.90 6.21
CA GLN A 216 6.84 14.69 5.31
C GLN A 216 6.36 16.14 5.19
N ASN A 217 5.04 16.38 5.22
CA ASN A 217 4.50 17.73 5.29
C ASN A 217 4.77 18.39 6.66
N ALA A 218 4.63 17.67 7.76
CA ALA A 218 4.93 18.19 9.11
C ALA A 218 6.41 18.59 9.25
N LYS A 219 7.35 17.87 8.63
CA LYS A 219 8.78 18.23 8.56
C LYS A 219 9.02 19.59 7.88
N ARG A 220 8.14 20.00 6.99
CA ARG A 220 8.21 21.25 6.21
C ARG A 220 7.25 22.32 6.72
N ASN A 221 6.50 22.04 7.78
CA ASN A 221 5.56 22.97 8.38
C ASN A 221 6.26 23.73 9.53
N PRO A 222 6.55 25.03 9.38
CA PRO A 222 7.20 25.83 10.43
C PRO A 222 6.34 26.03 11.70
N PHE A 223 5.07 25.62 11.67
CA PHE A 223 4.15 25.68 12.81
C PHE A 223 3.89 24.32 13.46
N SER A 224 4.51 23.25 12.95
CA SER A 224 4.35 21.90 13.53
C SER A 224 5.02 21.82 14.90
N LEU A 225 4.26 21.48 15.93
CA LEU A 225 4.79 21.14 17.25
C LEU A 225 5.14 19.66 17.36
N GLY A 226 4.64 18.85 16.42
CA GLY A 226 4.89 17.42 16.34
C GLY A 226 3.67 16.60 15.96
N LEU A 227 3.86 15.30 15.85
CA LEU A 227 2.83 14.33 15.53
C LEU A 227 2.53 13.48 16.76
N LYS A 228 1.30 13.59 17.25
CA LYS A 228 0.79 12.76 18.33
C LYS A 228 0.39 11.39 17.78
N TRP A 229 0.91 10.34 18.41
CA TRP A 229 0.49 8.96 18.15
C TRP A 229 -0.86 8.69 18.82
N ASN A 230 -1.82 8.15 18.06
CA ASN A 230 -3.13 7.75 18.58
C ASN A 230 -3.39 6.29 18.22
N LEU A 231 -3.70 5.48 19.23
CA LEU A 231 -4.13 4.10 19.06
C LEU A 231 -5.43 4.04 18.28
N SER A 232 -5.55 2.99 17.48
CA SER A 232 -6.83 2.63 16.89
C SER A 232 -7.81 2.22 17.99
N ALA A 233 -9.09 2.55 17.84
CA ALA A 233 -10.14 1.94 18.65
C ALA A 233 -10.17 0.41 18.54
N SER A 234 -9.63 -0.15 17.46
CA SER A 234 -9.49 -1.60 17.26
C SER A 234 -8.13 -2.15 17.68
N HIS A 235 -7.27 -1.37 18.34
CA HIS A 235 -5.94 -1.81 18.72
C HIS A 235 -6.02 -3.01 19.68
N SER A 236 -6.52 -2.81 20.89
CA SER A 236 -6.59 -3.84 21.93
C SER A 236 -7.38 -5.08 21.50
N SER A 237 -8.48 -4.92 20.76
CA SER A 237 -9.29 -6.04 20.29
C SER A 237 -8.57 -6.93 19.26
N ARG A 238 -7.71 -6.34 18.43
CA ARG A 238 -6.89 -7.08 17.45
C ARG A 238 -5.63 -7.69 18.06
N MET A 239 -5.22 -7.22 19.23
CA MET A 239 -4.08 -7.75 19.95
C MET A 239 -4.39 -9.02 20.76
N HIS A 240 -5.67 -9.35 20.96
CA HIS A 240 -6.10 -10.51 21.77
C HIS A 240 -5.45 -10.53 23.16
N GLY A 241 -5.36 -9.37 23.82
CA GLY A 241 -4.79 -9.22 25.16
C GLY A 241 -3.26 -9.14 25.22
N LYS A 242 -2.58 -9.04 24.08
CA LYS A 242 -1.12 -8.79 24.01
C LYS A 242 -0.84 -7.28 23.92
N GLN A 243 0.40 -6.90 24.17
CA GLN A 243 0.91 -5.54 23.96
C GLN A 243 1.93 -5.52 22.81
N ASP A 244 2.04 -4.40 22.11
CA ASP A 244 3.05 -4.13 21.07
C ASP A 244 3.66 -2.74 21.24
N GLU A 245 4.59 -2.38 20.35
CA GLU A 245 5.28 -1.10 20.42
C GLU A 245 4.38 0.13 20.30
N CYS A 246 3.11 -0.01 19.89
CA CYS A 246 2.16 1.10 19.85
C CYS A 246 1.65 1.49 21.22
N ASP A 247 1.51 0.55 22.16
CA ASP A 247 1.03 0.82 23.51
C ASP A 247 1.95 1.84 24.20
N ASP A 248 3.26 1.63 24.06
CA ASP A 248 4.29 2.55 24.56
C ASP A 248 4.28 3.90 23.85
N ARG A 249 3.66 4.01 22.68
CA ARG A 249 3.64 5.24 21.87
C ARG A 249 2.39 6.08 22.14
N GLU A 250 1.34 5.51 22.73
CA GLU A 250 0.06 6.20 22.87
C GLU A 250 0.21 7.56 23.52
N GLY A 251 -0.38 8.57 22.89
CA GLY A 251 -0.39 9.94 23.39
C GLY A 251 0.94 10.70 23.26
N LYS A 252 2.06 10.03 22.96
CA LYS A 252 3.36 10.70 22.77
C LYS A 252 3.35 11.57 21.53
N VAL A 253 3.92 12.76 21.66
CA VAL A 253 4.12 13.72 20.56
C VAL A 253 5.57 13.63 20.11
N TYR A 254 5.77 13.23 18.86
CA TYR A 254 7.09 13.12 18.24
C TYR A 254 7.40 14.35 17.41
N LYS A 255 8.65 14.82 17.45
CA LYS A 255 9.11 15.79 16.45
C LYS A 255 9.00 15.16 15.07
N PRO A 256 8.67 15.91 14.00
CA PRO A 256 8.43 15.32 12.68
C PRO A 256 9.59 14.47 12.13
N ASN A 257 10.84 14.79 12.47
CA ASN A 257 12.02 14.01 12.07
C ASN A 257 12.21 12.71 12.86
N ASP A 258 11.63 12.62 14.05
CA ASP A 258 11.77 11.50 14.97
C ASP A 258 10.50 10.64 15.02
N THR A 259 9.46 10.99 14.25
CA THR A 259 8.19 10.26 14.22
C THR A 259 8.40 8.87 13.62
N PRO A 260 8.17 7.79 14.40
CA PRO A 260 8.33 6.44 13.87
C PRO A 260 7.18 6.10 12.93
N LEU A 261 7.45 5.29 11.91
CA LEU A 261 6.39 4.75 11.04
C LEU A 261 5.61 3.64 11.76
N GLN A 262 4.36 3.43 11.36
CA GLN A 262 3.57 2.33 11.90
C GLN A 262 4.10 0.96 11.46
N HIS A 263 3.85 -0.07 12.27
CA HIS A 263 4.22 -1.44 11.93
C HIS A 263 3.25 -2.06 10.90
N PRO A 264 3.60 -3.19 10.28
CA PRO A 264 2.70 -3.86 9.35
C PRO A 264 1.34 -4.21 10.00
N ASN A 265 0.25 -4.09 9.23
CA ASN A 265 -1.14 -4.24 9.68
C ASN A 265 -1.62 -3.24 10.76
N CYS A 266 -0.82 -2.23 11.12
CA CYS A 266 -1.22 -1.24 12.11
C CYS A 266 -2.41 -0.39 11.63
N LEU A 267 -3.27 -0.02 12.57
CA LEU A 267 -4.40 0.89 12.38
C LEU A 267 -4.30 2.14 13.28
N CYS A 268 -3.19 2.32 13.99
CA CYS A 268 -2.91 3.54 14.74
C CYS A 268 -2.67 4.68 13.74
N PHE A 269 -2.82 5.93 14.18
CA PHE A 269 -2.81 7.10 13.30
C PHE A 269 -2.24 8.33 14.01
N PHE A 270 -1.90 9.34 13.22
CA PHE A 270 -1.30 10.57 13.73
C PHE A 270 -2.30 11.73 13.74
N THR A 271 -2.18 12.58 14.75
CA THR A 271 -2.74 13.94 14.72
C THR A 271 -1.59 14.93 14.85
N GLU A 272 -1.55 15.94 13.99
CA GLU A 272 -0.54 16.99 14.11
C GLU A 272 -0.97 18.00 15.18
N GLU A 273 -0.04 18.34 16.08
CA GLU A 273 -0.23 19.40 17.05
C GLU A 273 0.31 20.70 16.46
N VAL A 274 -0.59 21.66 16.24
CA VAL A 274 -0.33 22.96 15.62
C VAL A 274 -1.17 24.02 16.34
N ASP A 275 -0.56 25.15 16.67
CA ASP A 275 -1.28 26.35 17.12
C ASP A 275 -1.71 27.16 15.88
N ILE A 276 -2.96 26.93 15.44
CA ILE A 276 -3.50 27.49 14.21
C ILE A 276 -3.67 29.01 14.31
N GLU A 277 -4.11 29.51 15.47
CA GLU A 277 -4.33 30.95 15.67
C GLU A 277 -3.00 31.71 15.64
N LYS A 278 -1.98 31.16 16.30
CA LYS A 278 -0.62 31.68 16.21
C LYS A 278 -0.07 31.60 14.79
N ALA A 279 -0.33 30.51 14.06
CA ALA A 279 0.10 30.37 12.67
C ALA A 279 -0.51 31.44 11.76
N ILE A 280 -1.82 31.68 11.88
CA ILE A 280 -2.54 32.74 11.14
C ILE A 280 -1.93 34.10 11.46
N LYS A 281 -1.75 34.42 12.74
CA LYS A 281 -1.21 35.71 13.18
C LYS A 281 0.19 35.94 12.62
N GLU A 282 1.10 35.00 12.82
CA GLU A 282 2.49 35.12 12.37
C GLU A 282 2.61 35.18 10.84
N LEU A 283 1.84 34.38 10.09
CA LEU A 283 1.82 34.45 8.62
C LEU A 283 1.29 35.80 8.12
N LYS A 284 0.27 36.36 8.77
CA LYS A 284 -0.30 37.66 8.41
C LYS A 284 0.68 38.78 8.68
N GLU A 285 1.29 38.82 9.86
CA GLU A 285 2.32 39.81 10.21
C GLU A 285 3.52 39.72 9.25
N TRP A 286 4.00 38.51 8.98
CA TRP A 286 5.08 38.27 8.03
C TRP A 286 4.71 38.75 6.60
N SER A 287 3.50 38.46 6.14
CA SER A 287 3.03 38.93 4.83
C SER A 287 2.91 40.46 4.71
N ASN A 288 2.85 41.16 5.86
CA ASN A 288 2.84 42.62 5.95
C ASN A 288 4.25 43.21 6.16
N GLY A 289 5.31 42.39 6.07
CA GLY A 289 6.70 42.84 6.14
C GLY A 289 7.38 42.66 7.50
N ALA A 290 6.73 42.02 8.48
CA ALA A 290 7.41 41.67 9.72
C ALA A 290 8.44 40.54 9.49
N SER A 291 9.60 40.62 10.14
CA SER A 291 10.59 39.53 10.08
C SER A 291 10.09 38.33 10.88
N ASN A 292 10.23 37.13 10.31
CA ASN A 292 9.98 35.89 11.02
C ASN A 292 10.97 34.83 10.53
N PRO A 293 12.11 34.63 11.23
CA PRO A 293 13.20 33.78 10.74
C PRO A 293 12.79 32.35 10.37
N LYS A 294 11.77 31.79 11.03
CA LYS A 294 11.28 30.44 10.70
C LYS A 294 10.53 30.42 9.36
N ILE A 295 9.75 31.45 9.06
CA ILE A 295 8.98 31.57 7.83
C ILE A 295 9.91 31.99 6.69
N ASP A 296 10.86 32.89 6.97
CA ASP A 296 11.91 33.30 6.02
C ASP A 296 12.70 32.07 5.53
N LYS A 297 13.23 31.27 6.48
CA LYS A 297 13.94 30.02 6.16
C LYS A 297 13.07 29.05 5.37
N TRP A 298 11.83 28.84 5.79
CA TRP A 298 10.89 27.98 5.05
C TRP A 298 10.67 28.50 3.63
N TYR A 299 10.45 29.80 3.47
CA TYR A 299 10.18 30.41 2.18
C TYR A 299 11.38 30.31 1.22
N GLU A 300 12.60 30.51 1.72
CA GLU A 300 13.86 30.35 0.96
C GLU A 300 14.14 28.90 0.55
N GLU A 301 14.00 27.96 1.49
CA GLU A 301 14.22 26.53 1.22
C GLU A 301 13.28 25.99 0.14
N GLU A 302 12.04 26.49 0.10
CA GLU A 302 11.03 26.11 -0.89
C GLU A 302 11.18 26.88 -2.22
N TYR A 303 11.96 27.98 -2.25
CA TYR A 303 12.24 28.76 -3.47
C TYR A 303 13.43 28.24 -4.27
N THR A 304 14.22 27.34 -3.69
CA THR A 304 15.36 26.74 -4.38
C THR A 304 14.92 25.41 -5.01
N PRO A 305 14.85 25.28 -6.35
CA PRO A 305 14.46 24.03 -6.98
C PRO A 305 15.48 22.95 -6.61
N LYS A 306 15.11 22.01 -5.75
CA LYS A 306 15.83 20.74 -5.66
C LYS A 306 15.19 19.81 -6.69
N ASP A 307 15.93 19.51 -7.75
CA ASP A 307 15.57 18.48 -8.71
C ASP A 307 15.43 17.14 -7.96
N ILE A 308 14.19 16.75 -7.70
CA ILE A 308 13.89 15.40 -7.23
C ILE A 308 13.70 14.54 -8.47
N SER A 309 14.79 13.96 -8.96
CA SER A 309 14.77 13.02 -10.09
C SER A 309 14.12 11.69 -9.68
N ASN A 310 12.80 11.66 -9.55
CA ASN A 310 12.08 10.40 -9.30
C ASN A 310 11.71 9.74 -10.62
N LYS A 311 12.51 8.75 -11.03
CA LYS A 311 12.16 7.84 -12.12
C LYS A 311 11.03 6.93 -11.64
N SER A 312 9.84 7.08 -12.21
CA SER A 312 8.76 6.09 -12.04
C SER A 312 9.13 4.83 -12.81
N THR A 313 8.92 3.64 -12.24
CA THR A 313 9.13 2.37 -12.93
C THR A 313 7.84 1.57 -13.02
N LYS A 314 7.44 1.18 -14.22
CA LYS A 314 6.38 0.21 -14.47
C LYS A 314 6.99 -1.17 -14.63
N THR A 315 6.61 -2.10 -13.77
CA THR A 315 7.02 -3.50 -13.88
C THR A 315 6.05 -4.25 -14.79
N ILE A 316 6.54 -4.90 -15.84
CA ILE A 316 5.76 -5.71 -16.78
C ILE A 316 6.18 -7.18 -16.67
N ALA A 317 5.20 -8.09 -16.62
CA ALA A 317 5.42 -9.53 -16.66
C ALA A 317 4.99 -10.11 -18.02
N ARG A 318 5.78 -11.02 -18.60
CA ARG A 318 5.48 -11.72 -19.85
C ARG A 318 5.74 -13.23 -19.71
N VAL A 319 4.84 -14.06 -20.24
CA VAL A 319 5.01 -15.52 -20.29
C VAL A 319 5.62 -15.89 -21.65
N ASP A 320 6.70 -16.67 -21.63
CA ASP A 320 7.35 -17.18 -22.85
C ASP A 320 6.57 -18.38 -23.40
N ASN A 321 6.02 -18.23 -24.61
CA ASN A 321 5.17 -19.26 -25.23
C ASN A 321 5.91 -20.57 -25.53
N LYS A 322 7.25 -20.57 -25.64
CA LYS A 322 8.05 -21.76 -25.98
C LYS A 322 8.34 -22.65 -24.79
N ASN A 323 8.58 -22.06 -23.62
CA ASN A 323 9.04 -22.79 -22.43
C ASN A 323 8.21 -22.51 -21.17
N GLY A 324 7.18 -21.68 -21.28
CA GLY A 324 6.27 -21.29 -20.21
C GLY A 324 6.86 -20.31 -19.20
N LYS A 325 8.14 -19.92 -19.25
CA LYS A 325 8.78 -19.11 -18.19
C LYS A 325 8.23 -17.69 -18.13
N ILE A 326 8.02 -17.16 -16.92
CA ILE A 326 7.71 -15.74 -16.72
C ILE A 326 9.00 -14.90 -16.73
N LYS A 327 9.02 -13.83 -17.52
CA LYS A 327 10.04 -12.78 -17.52
C LYS A 327 9.43 -11.49 -16.95
N ILE A 328 10.18 -10.80 -16.09
CA ILE A 328 9.81 -9.50 -15.54
C ILE A 328 10.79 -8.45 -16.04
N SER A 329 10.27 -7.34 -16.52
CA SER A 329 11.07 -6.17 -16.87
C SER A 329 10.55 -4.93 -16.16
N ASN A 330 11.46 -4.17 -15.54
CA ASN A 330 11.17 -2.83 -15.05
C ASN A 330 11.39 -1.85 -16.20
N ILE A 331 10.35 -1.13 -16.58
CA ILE A 331 10.43 -0.06 -17.58
C ILE A 331 10.39 1.26 -16.83
N TYR A 332 11.38 2.09 -17.06
CA TYR A 332 11.34 3.47 -16.57
C TYR A 332 10.28 4.23 -17.36
N LEU A 333 9.27 4.75 -16.66
CA LEU A 333 8.39 5.76 -17.21
C LEU A 333 9.17 7.07 -17.24
N LEU A 334 9.47 7.54 -18.44
CA LEU A 334 9.89 8.92 -18.65
C LEU A 334 8.76 9.81 -18.15
N ASN A 335 9.04 10.65 -17.15
CA ASN A 335 8.11 11.69 -16.74
C ASN A 335 7.94 12.61 -17.97
N LYS A 336 6.72 12.68 -18.51
CA LYS A 336 6.34 13.75 -19.44
C LYS A 336 5.97 14.99 -18.65
#